data_AF-A0A060CBH3-F1
#
_entry.id   AF-A0A060CBH3-F1
#
_cell.length_a   1.000
_cell.length_b   1.000
_cell.length_c   1.000
_cell.angle_alpha   90.00
_cell.angle_beta   90.00
_cell.angle_gamma   90.00
#
_symmetry.space_group_name_H-M   'P 1'
#
loop_
_entity.id
_entity.type
_entity.pdbx_description
1 polymer ?
#
loop_
_entity_poly.entity_id
_entity_poly.type
_entity_poly.pdbx_seq_one_letter_code
_entity_poly.pdbx_strand_id
1 'polypeptide(L)'
;MKARHQPLLESLRDNPYPKELLDVYVITETRADPVFALAQEYGFSSLARQDDTLGVKTKGGALDDAYRQLCKRGKEYDSFAIFDADNIVSRDFFVEMDKLRAQGYKVCLGLRDFTNRTDNWISATS
;
A
#
# COMPACT_ATOMS: atom_id res chain seq x y z
N MET A 1 2.66 -22.13 4.17
CA MET A 1 3.49 -20.98 3.79
C MET A 1 2.55 -19.80 3.57
N LYS A 2 2.48 -18.80 4.47
CA LYS A 2 1.70 -17.57 4.19
C LYS A 2 2.43 -16.82 3.07
N ALA A 3 1.73 -16.44 2.01
CA ALA A 3 2.31 -15.65 0.92
C ALA A 3 2.85 -14.31 1.47
N ARG A 4 3.95 -13.80 0.91
CA ARG A 4 4.67 -12.60 1.39
C ARG A 4 3.77 -11.35 1.55
N HIS A 5 2.65 -11.30 0.83
CA HIS A 5 1.74 -10.17 0.75
C HIS A 5 0.53 -10.27 1.68
N GLN A 6 0.27 -11.47 2.21
CA GLN A 6 -0.88 -11.72 3.05
C GLN A 6 -0.88 -10.90 4.36
N PRO A 7 0.27 -10.67 5.03
CA PRO A 7 0.30 -9.84 6.25
C PRO A 7 -0.15 -8.39 6.02
N LEU A 8 0.19 -7.78 4.87
CA LEU A 8 -0.23 -6.42 4.55
C LEU A 8 -1.76 -6.36 4.37
N LEU A 9 -2.29 -7.24 3.52
CA LEU A 9 -3.72 -7.28 3.20
C LEU A 9 -4.55 -7.57 4.45
N GLU A 10 -4.10 -8.51 5.29
CA GLU A 10 -4.70 -8.79 6.61
C GLU A 10 -4.67 -7.53 7.50
N SER A 11 -3.52 -6.86 7.64
CA SER A 11 -3.39 -5.67 8.48
C SER A 11 -4.27 -4.49 8.04
N LEU A 12 -4.42 -4.28 6.73
CA LEU A 12 -5.29 -3.24 6.16
C LEU A 12 -6.77 -3.59 6.34
N ARG A 13 -7.13 -4.86 6.13
CA ARG A 13 -8.51 -5.34 6.29
C ARG A 13 -8.95 -5.23 7.74
N ASP A 14 -8.08 -5.60 8.67
CA ASP A 14 -8.39 -5.66 10.10
C ASP A 14 -8.13 -4.32 10.82
N ASN A 15 -7.65 -3.29 10.09
CA ASN A 15 -7.44 -1.96 10.65
C ASN A 15 -8.77 -1.32 11.13
N PRO A 16 -8.85 -0.74 12.34
CA PRO A 16 -10.09 -0.22 12.90
C PRO A 16 -10.57 1.11 12.29
N TYR A 17 -9.79 1.75 11.41
CA TYR A 17 -10.20 2.99 10.76
C TYR A 17 -11.46 2.79 9.88
N PRO A 18 -12.40 3.75 9.83
CA PRO A 18 -13.64 3.62 9.06
C PRO A 18 -13.38 3.25 7.60
N LYS A 19 -13.99 2.15 7.14
CA LYS A 19 -13.68 1.55 5.83
C LYS A 19 -14.22 2.38 4.67
N GLU A 20 -15.32 3.09 4.90
CA GLU A 20 -15.93 4.04 3.97
C GLU A 20 -15.04 5.25 3.67
N LEU A 21 -14.02 5.51 4.51
CA LEU A 21 -13.05 6.58 4.33
C LEU A 21 -11.75 6.11 3.66
N LEU A 22 -11.65 4.82 3.31
CA LEU A 22 -10.45 4.23 2.72
C LEU A 22 -10.77 3.50 1.41
N ASP A 23 -10.04 3.87 0.35
CA ASP A 23 -9.94 3.05 -0.85
C ASP A 23 -8.54 2.44 -0.92
N VAL A 24 -8.47 1.12 -0.93
CA VAL A 24 -7.22 0.37 -1.04
C VAL A 24 -7.06 -0.12 -2.47
N TYR A 25 -5.95 0.27 -3.09
CA TYR A 25 -5.55 -0.16 -4.43
C TYR A 25 -4.28 -0.99 -4.37
N VAL A 26 -4.38 -2.25 -4.78
CA VAL A 26 -3.23 -3.15 -4.93
C VAL A 26 -2.76 -3.11 -6.38
N ILE A 27 -1.52 -2.68 -6.58
CA ILE A 27 -0.92 -2.52 -7.91
C ILE A 27 -0.11 -3.77 -8.22
N THR A 28 -0.39 -4.41 -9.36
CA THR A 28 0.39 -5.56 -9.86
C THR A 28 0.92 -5.28 -11.26
N GLU A 29 2.00 -5.97 -11.64
CA GLU A 29 2.57 -5.84 -12.99
C GLU A 29 1.62 -6.36 -14.06
N THR A 30 0.88 -7.44 -13.78
CA THR A 30 -0.09 -8.02 -14.72
C THR A 30 -1.35 -8.49 -14.01
N ARG A 31 -2.44 -8.69 -14.76
CA ARG A 31 -3.68 -9.30 -14.24
C ARG A 31 -3.54 -10.78 -13.92
N ALA A 32 -2.53 -11.46 -14.47
CA ALA A 32 -2.25 -12.87 -14.20
C ALA A 32 -1.51 -13.08 -12.87
N ASP A 33 -1.02 -12.00 -12.25
CA ASP A 33 -0.43 -12.06 -10.92
C ASP A 33 -1.49 -12.55 -9.92
N PRO A 34 -1.25 -13.64 -9.17
CA PRO A 34 -2.20 -14.15 -8.18
C PRO A 34 -2.61 -13.11 -7.13
N VAL A 35 -1.74 -12.14 -6.84
CA VAL A 35 -2.03 -11.05 -5.90
C VAL A 35 -3.15 -10.15 -6.43
N PHE A 36 -3.32 -10.05 -7.75
CA PHE A 36 -4.40 -9.28 -8.36
C PHE A 36 -5.77 -9.82 -7.94
N ALA A 37 -5.95 -11.15 -8.01
CA ALA A 37 -7.19 -11.80 -7.58
C ALA A 37 -7.32 -11.82 -6.05
N LEU A 38 -6.23 -12.14 -5.35
CA LEU A 38 -6.21 -12.19 -3.89
C LEU A 38 -6.64 -10.85 -3.25
N ALA A 39 -6.19 -9.72 -3.77
CA ALA A 39 -6.59 -8.42 -3.24
C ALA A 39 -8.12 -8.19 -3.32
N GLN A 40 -8.77 -8.68 -4.37
CA GLN A 40 -10.22 -8.59 -4.54
C GLN A 40 -10.97 -9.48 -3.53
N GLU A 41 -10.42 -10.66 -3.20
CA GLU A 41 -10.96 -11.53 -2.15
C GLU A 41 -10.92 -10.86 -0.77
N TYR A 42 -9.97 -9.95 -0.54
CA TYR A 42 -9.87 -9.12 0.66
C TYR A 42 -10.77 -7.87 0.63
N GLY A 43 -11.54 -7.67 -0.44
CA GLY A 43 -12.43 -6.51 -0.62
C GLY A 43 -11.73 -5.26 -1.13
N PHE A 44 -10.49 -5.38 -1.63
CA PHE A 44 -9.73 -4.25 -2.18
C PHE A 44 -9.81 -4.17 -3.71
N SER A 45 -9.51 -3.00 -4.25
CA SER A 45 -9.40 -2.81 -5.69
C SER A 45 -8.02 -3.25 -6.19
N SER A 46 -7.96 -3.86 -7.36
CA SER A 46 -6.70 -4.23 -8.02
C SER A 46 -6.48 -3.42 -9.28
N LEU A 47 -5.24 -2.96 -9.49
CA LEU A 47 -4.79 -2.24 -10.67
C LEU A 47 -3.64 -3.02 -11.29
N ALA A 48 -3.83 -3.53 -12.50
CA ALA A 48 -2.72 -4.05 -13.29
C ALA A 48 -2.11 -2.89 -14.07
N ARG A 49 -0.79 -2.89 -14.22
CA ARG A 49 -0.11 -1.91 -15.08
C ARG A 49 -0.65 -2.01 -16.50
N GLN A 50 -0.94 -0.86 -17.10
CA GLN A 50 -1.47 -0.77 -18.47
C GLN A 50 -0.44 -0.29 -19.47
N ASP A 51 0.53 0.50 -19.00
CA ASP A 51 1.54 1.13 -19.84
C ASP A 51 2.88 0.40 -19.72
N ASP A 52 3.19 -0.46 -20.69
CA ASP A 52 4.50 -1.13 -20.85
C ASP A 52 5.51 -0.26 -21.63
N THR A 53 5.08 0.93 -22.09
CA THR A 53 5.83 1.79 -23.01
C THR A 53 7.15 2.33 -22.45
N LEU A 54 7.35 2.29 -21.13
CA LEU A 54 8.58 2.81 -20.53
C LEU A 54 9.71 1.79 -20.46
N GLY A 55 9.47 0.47 -20.54
CA GLY A 55 10.50 -0.54 -20.24
C GLY A 55 11.11 -0.45 -18.82
N VAL A 56 10.63 0.50 -18.01
CA VAL A 56 11.11 0.81 -16.67
C VAL A 56 10.22 0.07 -15.67
N LYS A 57 10.74 -1.04 -15.16
CA LYS A 57 10.16 -1.80 -14.03
C LYS A 57 10.60 -1.19 -12.71
N THR A 58 10.20 0.05 -12.45
CA THR A 58 10.46 0.73 -11.19
C THR A 58 9.18 0.98 -10.41
N LYS A 59 9.31 1.07 -9.08
CA LYS A 59 8.22 1.46 -8.19
C LYS A 59 7.60 2.80 -8.59
N GLY A 60 8.42 3.77 -8.98
CA GLY A 60 7.94 5.07 -9.46
C GLY A 60 7.08 4.96 -10.73
N GLY A 61 7.48 4.14 -11.69
CA GLY A 61 6.69 3.90 -12.90
C GLY A 61 5.35 3.21 -12.62
N ALA A 62 5.33 2.25 -11.70
CA ALA A 62 4.09 1.60 -11.27
C ALA A 62 3.12 2.57 -10.57
N LEU A 63 3.65 3.45 -9.71
CA LEU A 63 2.85 4.47 -9.02
C LEU A 63 2.30 5.54 -9.98
N ASP A 64 3.10 5.98 -10.96
CA ASP A 64 2.64 6.95 -11.97
C ASP A 64 1.51 6.38 -12.83
N ASP A 65 1.65 5.14 -13.31
CA ASP A 65 0.59 4.48 -14.08
C ASP A 65 -0.69 4.31 -13.24
N ALA A 66 -0.56 3.83 -12.00
CA ALA A 66 -1.69 3.70 -11.09
C ALA A 66 -2.37 5.05 -10.82
N TYR A 67 -1.59 6.12 -10.58
CA TYR A 67 -2.12 7.47 -10.38
C TYR A 67 -2.90 7.96 -11.62
N ARG A 68 -2.35 7.79 -12.83
CA ARG A 68 -3.07 8.12 -14.08
C ARG A 68 -4.37 7.32 -14.23
N GLN A 69 -4.36 6.04 -13.86
CA GLN A 69 -5.58 5.22 -13.86
C GLN A 69 -6.62 5.74 -12.86
N LEU A 70 -6.20 6.18 -11.66
CA LEU A 70 -7.09 6.76 -10.66
C LEU A 70 -7.66 8.11 -11.09
N CYS A 71 -6.85 9.00 -11.68
CA CYS A 71 -7.33 10.28 -12.20
C CYS A 71 -8.43 10.11 -13.24
N LYS A 72 -8.32 9.10 -14.12
CA LYS A 72 -9.36 8.78 -15.12
C LYS A 72 -10.69 8.34 -14.49
N ARG A 73 -10.68 7.84 -13.26
CA ARG A 73 -11.91 7.45 -12.53
C ARG A 73 -12.64 8.64 -11.93
N GLY A 74 -12.02 9.83 -11.88
CA GLY A 74 -12.66 11.08 -11.44
C GLY A 74 -12.99 11.14 -9.94
N LYS A 75 -12.41 10.26 -9.12
CA LYS A 75 -12.56 10.30 -7.66
C LYS A 75 -11.45 11.14 -7.05
N GLU A 76 -11.82 12.06 -6.18
CA GLU A 76 -10.87 12.93 -5.46
C GLU A 76 -10.53 12.32 -4.09
N TYR A 77 -9.29 12.52 -3.65
CA TYR A 77 -8.77 12.02 -2.38
C TYR A 77 -8.05 13.15 -1.63
N ASP A 78 -8.28 13.24 -0.33
CA ASP A 78 -7.59 14.19 0.54
C ASP A 78 -6.11 13.84 0.74
N SER A 79 -5.77 12.55 0.67
CA SER A 79 -4.43 12.04 0.97
C SER A 79 -4.18 10.67 0.33
N PHE A 80 -2.91 10.37 0.06
CA PHE A 80 -2.46 9.06 -0.41
C PHE A 80 -1.45 8.47 0.58
N ALA A 81 -1.63 7.20 0.91
CA ALA A 81 -0.66 6.41 1.65
C ALA A 81 -0.08 5.32 0.74
N ILE A 82 1.25 5.19 0.71
CA ILE A 82 1.96 4.24 -0.14
C ILE A 82 2.67 3.23 0.77
N PHE A 83 2.37 1.95 0.61
CA PHE A 83 2.98 0.85 1.36
C PHE A 83 3.74 -0.08 0.42
N ASP A 84 4.86 -0.60 0.89
CA ASP A 84 5.50 -1.74 0.24
C ASP A 84 4.74 -3.04 0.58
N ALA A 85 4.77 -3.99 -0.34
CA ALA A 85 4.01 -5.24 -0.21
C ALA A 85 4.49 -6.17 0.93
N ASP A 86 5.58 -5.81 1.61
CA ASP A 86 6.13 -6.48 2.78
C ASP A 86 5.86 -5.73 4.10
N ASN A 87 5.08 -4.65 4.06
CA ASN A 87 4.74 -3.87 5.25
C ASN A 87 3.60 -4.53 6.04
N ILE A 88 3.55 -4.22 7.34
CA ILE A 88 2.41 -4.51 8.22
C ILE A 88 1.97 -3.17 8.80
N VAL A 89 0.71 -2.81 8.59
CA VAL A 89 0.20 -1.49 8.99
C VAL A 89 -0.28 -1.56 10.44
N SER A 90 0.23 -0.67 11.29
CA SER A 90 -0.23 -0.54 12.68
C SER A 90 -1.71 -0.16 12.73
N ARG A 91 -2.41 -0.62 13.76
CA ARG A 91 -3.84 -0.32 13.97
C ARG A 91 -4.13 1.18 14.02
N ASP A 92 -3.21 1.95 14.58
CA ASP A 92 -3.40 3.40 14.80
C ASP A 92 -2.87 4.26 13.64
N PHE A 93 -2.28 3.65 12.60
CA PHE A 93 -1.56 4.38 11.55
C PHE A 93 -2.41 5.48 10.89
N PHE A 94 -3.61 5.14 10.43
CA PHE A 94 -4.46 6.11 9.73
C PHE A 94 -4.99 7.21 10.65
N VAL A 95 -5.25 6.89 11.92
CA VAL A 95 -5.66 7.87 12.94
C VAL A 95 -4.54 8.89 13.18
N GLU A 96 -3.30 8.44 13.32
CA GLU A 96 -2.17 9.35 13.51
C GLU A 96 -1.85 10.16 12.25
N MET A 97 -1.93 9.56 11.06
CA MET A 97 -1.74 10.29 9.80
C MET A 97 -2.84 11.34 9.57
N ASP A 98 -4.09 11.04 9.90
CA ASP A 98 -5.19 11.99 9.76
C ASP A 98 -5.05 13.18 10.71
N LYS A 99 -4.57 12.96 11.95
CA LYS A 99 -4.21 14.05 12.88
C LYS A 99 -3.15 14.97 12.29
N LEU A 100 -2.09 14.42 11.68
CA LEU A 100 -1.04 15.22 11.06
C LEU A 100 -1.56 15.99 9.84
N ARG A 101 -2.37 15.36 9.00
CA ARG A 101 -3.03 16.03 7.88
C ARG A 101 -3.89 17.20 8.37
N ALA A 102 -4.68 17.00 9.43
CA ALA A 102 -5.52 18.04 10.03
C ALA A 102 -4.71 19.21 10.62
N GLN A 103 -3.45 18.97 11.03
CA GLN A 103 -2.51 20.01 11.45
C GLN A 103 -1.87 20.77 10.26
N GLY A 104 -2.18 20.39 9.02
CA GLY A 104 -1.73 21.06 7.81
C GLY A 104 -0.45 20.48 7.18
N TYR A 105 0.09 19.38 7.71
CA TYR A 105 1.24 18.71 7.11
C TYR A 105 0.89 18.14 5.73
N LYS A 106 1.75 18.40 4.74
CA LYS A 106 1.56 17.95 3.34
C LYS A 106 2.25 16.63 3.02
N VAL A 107 3.31 16.30 3.77
CA VAL A 107 4.06 15.06 3.63
C VAL A 107 4.35 14.54 5.03
N CYS A 108 3.98 13.30 5.29
CA CYS A 108 4.24 12.61 6.55
C CYS A 108 4.93 11.28 6.24
N LEU A 109 5.90 10.90 7.06
CA LEU A 109 6.59 9.63 6.93
C LEU A 109 6.15 8.70 8.07
N GLY A 110 5.62 7.54 7.72
CA GLY A 110 5.38 6.47 8.70
C GLY A 110 6.72 5.92 9.20
N LEU A 111 6.84 5.76 10.52
CA LEU A 111 8.01 5.11 11.10
C LEU A 111 8.00 3.63 10.70
N ARG A 112 9.06 3.18 10.02
CA ARG A 112 9.27 1.77 9.70
C ARG A 112 10.01 1.11 10.85
N ASP A 113 9.29 0.36 11.67
CA ASP A 113 9.90 -0.51 12.68
C ASP A 113 10.14 -1.90 12.06
N PHE A 114 11.31 -2.49 12.30
CA PHE A 114 11.66 -3.79 11.76
C PHE A 114 11.29 -4.86 12.79
N THR A 115 10.32 -5.72 12.45
CA THR A 115 9.88 -6.83 13.33
C THR A 115 10.91 -7.95 13.51
N ASN A 116 12.11 -7.85 12.91
CA ASN A 116 13.19 -8.83 13.08
C ASN A 116 14.02 -8.61 14.36
N ARG A 117 13.38 -8.42 15.52
CA ARG A 117 14.10 -8.25 16.79
C ARG A 117 14.35 -9.55 17.57
N THR A 118 13.93 -10.73 17.08
CA THR A 118 14.13 -11.98 17.85
C THR A 118 14.53 -13.26 17.10
N ASP A 119 14.65 -13.29 15.77
CA ASP A 119 14.93 -14.54 15.05
C ASP A 119 16.15 -14.50 14.11
N ASN A 120 17.22 -13.77 14.48
CA ASN A 120 18.61 -14.16 14.17
C ASN A 120 19.60 -13.13 14.74
N TRP A 121 20.70 -13.64 15.30
CA TRP A 121 21.91 -12.85 15.56
C TRP A 121 22.50 -12.53 14.17
N ILE A 122 22.72 -11.24 13.85
CA ILE A 122 23.19 -10.65 12.56
C ILE A 122 21.99 -10.20 11.67
N SER A 123 21.81 -8.95 11.23
CA SER A 123 22.71 -7.81 11.02
C SER A 123 21.97 -6.48 11.14
N ALA A 124 22.60 -5.50 11.79
CA ALA A 124 22.49 -4.09 11.41
C ALA A 124 23.24 -3.86 10.09
N THR A 125 22.78 -2.96 9.22
CA THR A 125 23.57 -1.79 8.78
C THR A 125 22.75 -0.85 7.89
N SER A 126 22.98 0.44 8.14
CA SER A 126 22.94 1.66 7.30
C SER A 126 21.70 1.96 6.45
#